data_AF-A0A2X2SZD3-F1
#
_entry.id   AF-A0A2X2SZD3-F1
#
_cell.length_a   1.000
_cell.length_b   1.000
_cell.length_c   1.000
_cell.angle_alpha   90.00
_cell.angle_beta   90.00
_cell.angle_gamma   90.00
#
_symmetry.space_group_name_H-M   'P 1'
#
loop_
_entity.id
_entity.type
_entity.pdbx_description
1 polymer ?
#
loop_
_entity_poly.entity_id
_entity_poly.type
_entity_poly.pdbx_seq_one_letter_code
_entity_poly.pdbx_strand_id
1 'polypeptide(L)' 'MANSPSYNPNNLTGTAKDVMRNRAITDIFEPGSTVKPMVVMTALQRGVVQENTVLNTVPFPHQWS' A
#
# COMPACT_ATOMS: atom_id res chain seq x y z
N MET A 1 16.29 1.39 7.00
CA MET A 1 15.13 0.47 6.94
C MET A 1 15.23 -0.47 8.12
N ALA A 2 14.12 -0.74 8.79
CA ALA A 2 14.07 -1.63 9.95
C ALA A 2 12.87 -2.58 9.81
N ASN A 3 13.01 -3.81 10.30
CA ASN A 3 11.98 -4.84 10.27
C ASN A 3 11.83 -5.43 11.67
N SER A 4 10.59 -5.77 12.04
CA SER A 4 10.29 -6.48 13.27
C SER A 4 9.45 -7.71 12.94
N PRO A 5 9.72 -8.88 13.55
CA PRO A 5 10.85 -9.18 14.46
C PRO A 5 12.23 -9.09 13.77
N SER A 6 13.30 -8.89 14.55
CA SER A 6 14.70 -8.79 14.08
C SER A 6 15.59 -9.81 14.80
N TYR A 7 16.87 -9.93 14.41
CA TYR A 7 17.83 -10.88 14.97
C TYR A 7 19.21 -10.24 15.19
N ASN A 8 20.04 -10.83 16.07
CA ASN A 8 21.42 -10.40 16.27
C ASN A 8 22.33 -11.03 15.20
N PRO A 9 22.90 -10.25 14.26
CA PRO A 9 23.74 -10.81 13.21
C PRO A 9 25.08 -11.36 13.73
N ASN A 10 25.54 -10.91 14.91
CA ASN A 10 26.78 -11.39 15.53
C ASN A 10 26.59 -12.70 16.32
N ASN A 11 25.34 -13.13 16.54
CA ASN A 11 25.03 -14.40 17.18
C ASN A 11 23.75 -15.00 16.58
N LEU A 12 23.93 -15.97 15.68
CA LEU A 12 22.83 -16.59 14.93
C LEU A 12 22.23 -17.83 15.64
N THR A 13 22.78 -18.24 16.79
CA THR A 13 22.32 -19.42 17.53
C THR A 13 20.88 -19.22 18.00
N GLY A 14 19.96 -20.06 17.52
CA GLY A 14 18.54 -20.00 17.87
C GLY A 14 17.69 -19.03 17.01
N THR A 15 18.28 -18.39 16.00
CA THR A 15 17.55 -17.47 15.10
C THR A 15 16.74 -18.25 14.06
N ALA A 16 15.41 -18.06 14.06
CA ALA A 16 14.53 -18.65 13.05
C ALA A 16 14.73 -17.98 11.67
N LYS A 17 14.71 -18.75 10.57
CA LYS A 17 14.92 -18.21 9.21
C LYS A 17 13.91 -17.11 8.82
N ASP A 18 12.70 -17.12 9.39
CA ASP A 18 11.66 -16.15 9.09
C ASP A 18 11.93 -14.75 9.69
N VAL A 19 12.68 -14.66 10.79
CA VAL A 19 13.08 -13.36 11.38
C VAL A 19 14.28 -12.73 10.66
N MET A 20 14.92 -13.48 9.74
CA MET A 20 16.03 -12.99 8.94
C MET A 20 15.59 -12.23 7.67
N ARG A 21 14.29 -12.22 7.37
CA ARG A 21 13.74 -11.55 6.19
C ARG A 21 13.70 -10.04 6.39
N ASN A 22 14.26 -9.30 5.43
CA ASN A 22 13.98 -7.88 5.29
C ASN A 22 12.59 -7.69 4.65
N ARG A 23 11.55 -7.77 5.49
CA ARG A 23 10.13 -7.69 5.07
C ARG A 23 9.79 -6.43 4.28
N ALA A 24 10.58 -5.36 4.43
CA ALA A 24 10.37 -4.11 3.70
C ALA A 24 10.76 -4.22 2.22
N ILE A 25 11.48 -5.28 1.84
CA ILE A 25 11.89 -5.57 0.47
C ILE A 25 11.25 -6.86 -0.03
N THR A 26 11.12 -7.89 0.82
CA THR A 26 10.71 -9.24 0.39
C THR A 26 9.22 -9.50 0.42
N ASP A 27 8.47 -8.80 1.27
CA ASP A 27 7.06 -9.10 1.48
C ASP A 27 6.20 -8.23 0.55
N ILE A 28 5.30 -8.89 -0.18
CA ILE A 28 4.36 -8.24 -1.10
C ILE A 28 3.01 -8.12 -0.40
N PHE A 29 2.37 -6.96 -0.52
CA PHE A 29 1.02 -6.72 -0.02
C PHE A 29 0.26 -5.79 -0.98
N GLU A 30 -1.07 -5.87 -0.92
CA GLU A 30 -1.91 -4.91 -1.65
C GLU A 30 -1.83 -3.55 -0.95
N PRO A 31 -1.38 -2.48 -1.64
CA PRO A 31 -1.15 -1.18 -1.01
C PRO A 31 -2.45 -0.46 -0.64
N GLY A 32 -3.61 -0.95 -1.11
CA GLY A 32 -4.93 -0.45 -0.76
C GLY A 32 -5.06 1.06 -0.98
N SER A 33 -5.52 1.80 0.04
CA SER A 33 -5.75 3.24 -0.08
C SER A 33 -4.48 4.06 -0.30
N THR A 34 -3.29 3.52 -0.05
CA THR A 34 -2.03 4.28 -0.21
C THR A 34 -1.70 4.63 -1.66
N VAL A 35 -2.29 3.96 -2.66
CA VAL A 35 -2.14 4.31 -4.08
C VAL A 35 -3.10 5.39 -4.57
N LYS A 36 -4.17 5.70 -3.82
CA LYS A 36 -5.20 6.67 -4.23
C LYS A 36 -4.66 8.05 -4.61
N PRO A 37 -3.64 8.63 -3.93
CA PRO A 37 -3.06 9.90 -4.35
C PRO A 37 -2.54 9.89 -5.79
N MET A 38 -1.99 8.77 -6.29
CA MET A 38 -1.54 8.67 -7.69
C MET A 38 -2.69 8.76 -8.69
N VAL A 39 -3.85 8.21 -8.34
CA VAL A 39 -5.07 8.32 -9.16
C VAL A 39 -5.52 9.78 -9.22
N VAL A 40 -5.54 10.49 -8.08
CA VAL A 40 -5.90 11.92 -8.01
C VAL A 40 -4.92 12.78 -8.81
N MET A 41 -3.61 12.56 -8.65
CA MET A 41 -2.58 13.27 -9.43
C MET A 41 -2.79 13.10 -10.93
N THR A 42 -3.06 11.86 -11.37
CA THR A 42 -3.30 11.57 -12.80
C THR A 42 -4.58 12.24 -13.30
N ALA A 43 -5.65 12.24 -12.49
CA ALA A 43 -6.92 12.86 -12.84
C ALA A 43 -6.78 14.39 -13.00
N LEU A 44 -6.02 15.04 -12.11
CA LEU A 44 -5.69 16.47 -12.21
C LEU A 44 -4.79 16.75 -13.43
N GLN A 45 -3.72 15.98 -13.61
CA GLN A 45 -2.77 16.16 -14.72
C GLN A 45 -3.45 16.03 -16.09
N ARG A 46 -4.43 15.12 -16.21
CA ARG A 46 -5.20 14.91 -17.44
C ARG A 46 -6.42 15.82 -17.58
N GLY A 47 -6.67 16.70 -16.60
CA GLY A 47 -7.84 17.59 -16.60
C GLY A 47 -9.18 16.85 -16.50
N VAL A 48 -9.20 15.61 -16.01
CA VAL A 48 -10.44 14.84 -15.78
C VAL A 48 -11.25 15.47 -14.64
N VAL A 49 -10.55 16.07 -13.67
CA VAL A 49 -11.12 16.85 -12.56
C VAL A 49 -10.27 18.11 -12.34
N GLN A 50 -10.86 19.11 -11.69
CA GLN A 50 -10.18 20.29 -11.15
C GLN A 50 -10.15 20.23 -9.62
N GLU A 51 -9.34 21.07 -8.98
CA GLU A 51 -9.17 21.11 -7.52
C GLU A 51 -10.49 21.28 -6.75
N ASN A 52 -11.46 21.98 -7.33
CA ASN A 52 -12.79 22.25 -6.76
C ASN A 52 -13.90 21.34 -7.30
N THR A 53 -13.57 20.29 -8.06
CA THR A 53 -14.57 19.37 -8.62
C THR A 53 -15.24 18.55 -7.52
N VAL A 54 -16.57 18.60 -7.45
CA VAL A 54 -17.36 17.77 -6.52
C VAL A 54 -17.71 16.45 -7.20
N LEU A 55 -17.25 15.34 -6.64
CA LEU A 55 -17.53 13.99 -7.14
C LEU A 55 -18.72 13.37 -6.40
N ASN A 56 -19.68 12.82 -7.15
CA ASN A 56 -20.71 11.98 -6.57
C ASN A 56 -20.11 10.64 -6.14
N THR A 57 -20.09 10.37 -4.83
CA THR A 57 -19.50 9.16 -4.23
C THR A 57 -20.54 8.25 -3.58
N VAL A 58 -21.83 8.43 -3.89
CA VAL A 58 -22.85 7.48 -3.46
C VAL A 58 -22.52 6.08 -3.99
N PRO A 59 -22.72 5.01 -3.18
CA PRO A 59 -22.50 3.65 -3.64
C PRO A 59 -23.26 3.38 -4.94
N PHE A 60 -22.60 2.77 -5.92
CA PHE A 60 -23.25 2.40 -7.16
C PHE A 60 -24.29 1.30 -6.88
N PRO A 61 -25.56 1.44 -7.34
CA PRO A 61 -26.59 0.44 -7.09
C PRO A 61 -26.23 -0.87 -7.80
N HIS A 62 -26.36 -1.99 -7.08
CA HIS A 62 -26.12 -3.32 -7.63
C HIS A 62 -27.32 -3.73 -8.51
N GLN A 63 -27.25 -3.48 -9.83
CA GLN A 63 -28.29 -3.87 -10.77
C GLN A 63 -28.09 -5.32 -11.23
N TRP A 64 -28.36 -6.27 -10.34
CA TRP A 64 -28.54 -7.68 -10.71
C TRP A 64 -29.70 -8.24 -9.89
N SER A 65 -30.89 -8.25 -10.50
CA SER A 65 -32.06 -9.03 -10.11
C SER A 65 -32.47 -9.88 -11.30
#